data_AF-A0A1G6UFS5-F1
#
_entry.id   AF-A0A1G6UFS5-F1
#
_cell.length_a   1.000
_cell.length_b   1.000
_cell.length_c   1.000
_cell.angle_alpha   90.00
_cell.angle_beta   90.00
_cell.angle_gamma   90.00
#
_symmetry.space_group_name_H-M   'P 1'
#
loop_
_entity.id
_entity.type
_entity.pdbx_description
1 polymer ?
#
loop_
_entity_poly.entity_id
_entity_poly.type
_entity_poly.pdbx_seq_one_letter_code
_entity_poly.pdbx_strand_id
1 'polypeptide(L)' 'MRTGYGCTGTVAEAALRQQRPVVMLTSDIDDMTELCGDRVRLIAV' A
#
# COMPACT_ATOMS: atom_id res chain seq x y z
N MET A 1 -6.59 -15.30 12.65
CA MET A 1 -5.55 -14.65 13.50
C MET A 1 -4.67 -13.84 12.56
N ARG A 2 -5.01 -12.56 12.31
CA ARG A 2 -4.26 -11.67 11.40
C ARG A 2 -3.25 -10.88 12.23
N THR A 3 -2.07 -11.44 12.42
CA THR A 3 -0.96 -10.73 13.09
C THR A 3 -0.12 -10.07 12.02
N GLY A 4 -0.53 -8.87 11.59
CA GLY A 4 0.24 -7.99 10.70
C GLY A 4 0.35 -6.62 11.36
N TYR A 5 1.44 -6.40 12.10
CA TYR A 5 1.66 -5.18 12.88
C TYR A 5 1.90 -3.96 11.96
N GLY A 6 0.92 -3.07 11.89
CA GLY A 6 1.12 -1.62 12.08
C GLY A 6 2.17 -0.87 11.24
N CYS A 7 2.43 -1.25 9.99
CA CYS A 7 3.25 -0.45 9.06
C CYS A 7 2.56 -0.15 7.72
N THR A 8 1.41 -0.73 7.46
CA THR A 8 0.66 -0.58 6.20
C THR A 8 0.24 0.88 5.96
N GLY A 9 -0.25 1.57 7.00
CA GLY A 9 -0.69 2.97 6.90
C GLY A 9 0.43 3.97 6.61
N THR A 10 1.62 3.80 7.21
CA THR A 10 2.75 4.71 6.95
C THR A 10 3.37 4.47 5.57
N VAL A 11 3.41 3.21 5.11
CA VAL A 11 3.86 2.89 3.76
C VAL A 11 2.86 3.42 2.72
N ALA A 12 1.55 3.34 2.98
CA ALA A 12 0.52 3.95 2.15
C ALA A 12 0.72 5.48 2.05
N GLU A 13 0.88 6.17 3.18
CA GLU A 13 1.10 7.63 3.19
C GLU A 13 2.39 8.04 2.47
N ALA A 14 3.47 7.27 2.62
CA ALA A 14 4.71 7.50 1.91
C ALA A 14 4.55 7.29 0.38
N ALA A 15 3.79 6.28 -0.03
CA ALA A 15 3.49 6.04 -1.44
C ALA A 15 2.65 7.17 -2.05
N LEU A 16 1.64 7.66 -1.32
CA LEU A 16 0.77 8.76 -1.76
C LEU A 16 1.48 10.11 -1.94
N ARG A 17 2.56 10.35 -1.19
CA ARG A 17 3.30 11.62 -1.23
C ARG A 17 4.35 11.69 -2.34
N GLN A 18 4.62 10.60 -3.07
CA GLN A 18 5.58 10.63 -4.17
C GLN A 18 4.98 11.25 -5.44
N GLN A 19 5.76 12.11 -6.10
CA GLN A 19 5.34 12.88 -7.28
C GLN A 19 5.39 12.12 -8.61
N ARG A 20 5.62 10.80 -8.59
CA ARG A 20 5.80 9.94 -9.78
C ARG A 20 5.04 8.63 -9.58
N PRO A 21 4.66 7.88 -10.64
CA PRO A 21 3.82 6.70 -10.46
C PRO A 21 4.52 5.68 -9.56
N VAL A 22 3.99 5.50 -8.34
CA VAL A 22 4.50 4.55 -7.36
C VAL A 22 3.93 3.18 -7.66
N VAL A 23 4.82 2.21 -7.83
CA VAL A 23 4.47 0.79 -7.84
C VAL A 23 4.79 0.24 -6.46
N MET A 24 3.79 -0.34 -5.80
CA MET A 24 3.95 -0.93 -4.47
C MET A 24 3.73 -2.43 -4.53
N LEU A 25 4.75 -3.16 -4.07
CA LEU A 25 4.74 -4.61 -3.95
C LEU A 25 4.22 -4.98 -2.56
N THR A 26 3.15 -5.77 -2.47
CA THR A 26 2.54 -6.14 -1.18
C THR A 26 1.91 -7.53 -1.23
N SER A 27 1.96 -8.25 -0.11
CA SER A 27 1.19 -9.49 0.08
C SER A 27 -0.26 -9.22 0.48
N ASP A 28 -0.55 -8.05 1.05
CA ASP A 28 -1.89 -7.62 1.46
C ASP A 28 -2.40 -6.56 0.47
N ILE A 29 -2.88 -7.01 -0.69
CA ILE A 29 -3.50 -6.12 -1.69
C ILE A 29 -4.76 -5.45 -1.16
N ASP A 30 -5.59 -6.18 -0.43
CA ASP A 30 -6.91 -5.72 0.02
C ASP A 30 -6.77 -4.50 0.97
N ASP A 31 -5.95 -4.65 2.01
CA ASP A 31 -5.65 -3.60 2.99
C ASP A 31 -5.02 -2.35 2.32
N MET A 32 -4.09 -2.57 1.38
CA MET A 32 -3.44 -1.47 0.65
C MET A 32 -4.35 -0.80 -0.38
N THR A 33 -5.34 -1.51 -0.92
CA THR A 33 -6.34 -0.95 -1.84
C THR A 33 -7.25 0.02 -1.09
N GLU A 34 -7.69 -0.36 0.12
CA GLU A 34 -8.49 0.53 0.98
C GLU A 34 -7.72 1.80 1.39
N LEU A 35 -6.42 1.68 1.66
CA LEU A 35 -5.60 2.81 2.14
C LEU A 35 -5.11 3.75 1.01
N CYS A 36 -4.66 3.21 -0.12
CA CYS A 36 -4.08 4.00 -1.20
C CYS A 36 -5.10 4.44 -2.26
N GLY A 37 -6.15 3.65 -2.50
CA GLY A 37 -7.00 3.76 -3.68
C GLY A 37 -6.21 3.62 -4.99
N ASP A 38 -6.74 4.16 -6.10
CA ASP A 38 -6.13 4.06 -7.44
C ASP A 38 -4.83 4.88 -7.63
N ARG A 39 -4.40 5.63 -6.60
CA ARG A 39 -3.24 6.53 -6.67
C ARG A 39 -1.90 5.78 -6.69
N VAL A 40 -1.89 4.51 -6.32
CA VAL A 40 -0.69 3.66 -6.28
C VAL A 40 -0.97 2.39 -7.08
N ARG A 41 -0.05 2.01 -7.97
CA ARG A 41 -0.16 0.74 -8.69
C ARG A 41 0.29 -0.40 -7.75
N LEU A 42 -0.66 -1.19 -7.28
CA LEU A 42 -0.40 -2.34 -6.41
C LEU A 42 -0.04 -3.59 -7.22
N ILE A 43 0.93 -4.36 -6.75
CA ILE A 43 1.34 -5.65 -7.32
C ILE A 43 1.39 -6.68 -6.18
N ALA A 44 0.66 -7.78 -6.35
CA ALA A 44 0.67 -8.91 -5.43
C ALA A 44 1.93 -9.75 -5.62
N VAL A 45 2.49 -10.23 -4.53
CA VAL A 45 3.59 -11.22 -4.52
C VAL A 45 3.11 -12.56 -4.00
#